data_AF-A0A431VIE3-F1
#
_entry.id   AF-A0A431VIE3-F1
#
_cell.length_a   1.000
_cell.length_b   1.000
_cell.length_c   1.000
_cell.angle_alpha   90.00
_cell.angle_beta   90.00
_cell.angle_gamma   90.00
#
_symmetry.space_group_name_H-M   'P 1'
#
loop_
_entity.id
_entity.type
_entity.pdbx_description
1 polymer ?
#
loop_
_entity_poly.entity_id
_entity_poly.type
_entity_poly.pdbx_seq_one_letter_code
_entity_poly.pdbx_strand_id
1 'polypeptide(L)'
;MAVMTVILVGLVAVNAWAIWIAANRRGLVQAYWALSGSFMGIGLMGALGILFLTPIVERDTPGPISGEMPPAFGLGLGLIALGLSGVVLGAVLMLLTRLWRKRKAAQAANATGNGVDDTTDAAQPDGPHRA
;
A
#
# COMPACT_ATOMS: atom_id res chain seq x y z
N MET A 1 9.54 -11.87 -23.68
CA MET A 1 9.13 -12.90 -22.68
C MET A 1 9.56 -12.54 -21.27
N ALA A 2 10.87 -12.43 -20.96
CA ALA A 2 11.35 -12.18 -19.59
C ALA A 2 10.72 -10.95 -18.89
N VAL A 3 10.62 -9.81 -19.59
CA VAL A 3 10.02 -8.58 -19.03
C VAL A 3 8.57 -8.78 -18.60
N MET A 4 7.78 -9.49 -19.41
CA MET A 4 6.37 -9.73 -19.12
C MET A 4 6.19 -10.67 -17.93
N THR A 5 7.05 -11.69 -17.81
CA THR A 5 7.08 -12.59 -16.66
C THR A 5 7.42 -11.85 -15.37
N VAL A 6 8.41 -10.94 -15.41
CA VAL A 6 8.78 -10.11 -14.25
C VAL A 6 7.62 -9.21 -13.81
N ILE A 7 6.91 -8.59 -14.75
CA ILE A 7 5.74 -7.75 -14.45
C ILE A 7 4.63 -8.58 -13.78
N LEU A 8 4.33 -9.77 -14.31
CA LEU A 8 3.31 -10.66 -13.73
C LEU A 8 3.68 -11.12 -12.33
N VAL A 9 4.93 -11.54 -12.11
CA VAL A 9 5.42 -11.94 -10.77
C VAL A 9 5.34 -10.77 -9.80
N GLY A 10 5.70 -9.55 -10.23
CA GLY A 10 5.57 -8.34 -9.43
C GLY A 10 4.12 -8.04 -9.05
N LEU A 11 3.18 -8.12 -9.99
CA LEU A 11 1.75 -7.90 -9.73
C LEU A 11 1.19 -8.94 -8.75
N VAL A 12 1.55 -10.21 -8.89
CA VAL A 12 1.14 -11.28 -7.98
C VAL A 12 1.71 -11.04 -6.58
N ALA A 13 2.98 -10.65 -6.47
CA ALA A 13 3.60 -10.34 -5.18
C ALA A 13 2.91 -9.15 -4.49
N VAL A 14 2.58 -8.09 -5.23
CA VAL A 14 1.87 -6.92 -4.70
C VAL A 14 0.46 -7.30 -4.24
N ASN A 15 -0.26 -8.13 -5.00
CA ASN A 15 -1.59 -8.60 -4.61
C ASN A 15 -1.54 -9.48 -3.35
N ALA A 16 -0.61 -10.44 -3.30
CA ALA A 16 -0.40 -11.28 -2.11
C ALA A 16 -0.06 -10.44 -0.88
N TRP A 17 0.75 -9.38 -1.05
CA TRP A 17 1.07 -8.46 0.02
C TRP A 17 -0.15 -7.65 0.50
N ALA A 18 -0.98 -7.16 -0.42
CA ALA A 18 -2.23 -6.47 -0.08
C ALA A 18 -3.18 -7.39 0.70
N ILE A 19 -3.36 -8.64 0.27
CA ILE A 19 -4.17 -9.65 0.95
C ILE A 19 -3.60 -9.97 2.34
N TRP A 20 -2.27 -10.10 2.46
CA TRP A 20 -1.61 -10.33 3.74
C TRP A 20 -1.83 -9.17 4.71
N ILE A 21 -1.75 -7.92 4.25
CA ILE A 21 -2.08 -6.75 5.07
C ILE A 21 -3.55 -6.78 5.48
N ALA A 22 -4.46 -7.15 4.58
CA ALA A 22 -5.88 -7.29 4.90
C ALA A 22 -6.10 -8.33 6.02
N ALA A 23 -5.42 -9.48 5.94
CA ALA A 23 -5.52 -10.54 6.95
C ALA A 23 -4.98 -10.13 8.33
N ASN A 24 -3.98 -9.24 8.37
CA ASN A 24 -3.30 -8.85 9.60
C ASN A 24 -3.86 -7.56 10.25
N ARG A 25 -4.89 -6.95 9.66
CA ARG A 25 -5.57 -5.74 10.17
C ARG A 25 -7.03 -6.07 10.48
N ARG A 26 -7.69 -5.25 11.30
CA ARG A 26 -9.13 -5.40 11.61
C ARG A 26 -9.92 -4.16 11.16
N GLY A 27 -11.18 -4.36 10.78
CA GLY A 27 -12.14 -3.29 10.49
C GLY A 27 -12.03 -2.70 9.07
N LEU A 28 -12.28 -1.39 8.93
CA LEU A 28 -12.29 -0.68 7.64
C LEU A 28 -10.99 -0.82 6.85
N VAL A 29 -9.85 -0.90 7.54
CA VAL A 29 -8.54 -1.11 6.91
C VAL A 29 -8.51 -2.47 6.20
N GLN A 30 -9.02 -3.53 6.82
CA GLN A 30 -9.11 -4.85 6.21
C GLN A 30 -10.00 -4.82 4.96
N ALA A 31 -11.18 -4.19 5.04
CA ALA A 31 -12.10 -4.09 3.91
C ALA A 31 -11.46 -3.34 2.73
N TYR A 32 -10.74 -2.24 3.00
CA TYR A 32 -10.04 -1.47 1.98
C TYR A 32 -8.96 -2.30 1.26
N TRP A 33 -8.08 -2.97 2.02
CA TRP A 33 -7.01 -3.79 1.44
C TRP A 33 -7.56 -5.02 0.71
N ALA A 34 -8.63 -5.63 1.21
CA ALA A 34 -9.30 -6.75 0.55
C ALA A 34 -9.98 -6.31 -0.76
N LEU A 35 -10.62 -5.14 -0.78
CA LEU A 35 -11.23 -4.57 -1.98
C LEU A 35 -10.17 -4.25 -3.05
N SER A 36 -9.07 -3.60 -2.64
CA SER A 36 -7.96 -3.26 -3.53
C SER A 36 -7.27 -4.51 -4.08
N GLY A 37 -7.05 -5.54 -3.26
CA GLY A 37 -6.54 -6.84 -3.70
C GLY A 37 -7.49 -7.57 -4.65
N SER A 38 -8.80 -7.51 -4.39
CA SER A 38 -9.83 -8.10 -5.26
C SER A 38 -9.85 -7.46 -6.65
N PHE A 39 -9.82 -6.13 -6.75
CA PHE A 39 -9.74 -5.44 -8.05
C PHE A 39 -8.49 -5.82 -8.83
N MET A 40 -7.36 -5.92 -8.14
CA MET A 40 -6.09 -6.32 -8.74
C MET A 40 -6.11 -7.78 -9.21
N GLY A 41 -6.72 -8.69 -8.42
CA GLY A 41 -6.89 -10.09 -8.76
C GLY A 41 -7.83 -10.33 -9.95
N ILE A 42 -8.98 -9.63 -9.98
CA ILE A 42 -9.94 -9.68 -11.09
C ILE A 42 -9.30 -9.13 -12.37
N GLY A 43 -8.59 -8.00 -12.27
CA GLY A 43 -7.86 -7.42 -13.40
C GLY A 43 -6.77 -8.37 -13.93
N LEU A 44 -6.02 -9.03 -13.04
CA LEU A 44 -5.00 -10.01 -13.42
C LEU A 44 -5.63 -11.22 -14.14
N MET A 45 -6.73 -11.76 -13.63
CA MET A 45 -7.42 -12.87 -14.30
C MET A 45 -8.02 -12.48 -15.64
N GLY A 46 -8.53 -11.25 -15.78
CA GLY A 46 -8.98 -10.73 -17.06
C GLY A 46 -7.83 -10.61 -18.07
N ALA A 47 -6.69 -10.04 -17.66
CA ALA A 47 -5.53 -9.89 -18.53
C ALA A 47 -4.91 -11.24 -18.94
N LEU A 48 -4.79 -12.18 -17.99
CA LEU A 48 -4.30 -13.54 -18.28
C LEU A 48 -5.30 -14.32 -19.14
N GLY A 49 -6.60 -14.21 -18.86
CA GLY A 49 -7.64 -14.82 -19.66
C GLY A 49 -7.56 -14.38 -21.12
N ILE A 50 -7.37 -13.10 -21.39
CA ILE A 50 -7.18 -12.61 -22.75
C ILE A 50 -5.85 -13.11 -23.33
N LEU A 51 -4.74 -12.98 -22.61
CA LEU A 51 -3.43 -13.45 -23.09
C LEU A 51 -3.40 -14.95 -23.45
N PHE A 52 -4.12 -15.79 -22.71
CA PHE A 52 -4.15 -17.23 -22.90
C PHE A 52 -5.31 -17.74 -23.76
N LEU A 53 -6.48 -17.08 -23.77
CA LEU A 53 -7.62 -17.49 -24.62
C LEU A 53 -7.64 -16.83 -26.01
N THR A 54 -7.06 -15.64 -26.19
CA THR A 54 -7.00 -14.99 -27.53
C THR A 54 -6.37 -15.88 -28.61
N PRO A 55 -5.25 -16.60 -28.38
CA PRO A 55 -4.69 -17.47 -29.42
C PRO A 55 -5.61 -18.65 -29.81
N ILE A 56 -6.63 -18.96 -28.99
CA ILE A 56 -7.61 -20.02 -29.27
C ILE A 56 -8.75 -19.48 -30.15
N VAL A 57 -9.23 -18.26 -29.86
CA VAL A 57 -10.37 -17.64 -30.58
C VAL A 57 -9.97 -17.13 -31.96
N GLU A 58 -8.72 -16.73 -32.14
CA GLU A 58 -8.19 -16.20 -33.41
C GLU A 58 -8.05 -17.27 -34.51
N ARG A 59 -8.19 -18.56 -34.16
CA ARG A 59 -8.16 -19.67 -35.14
C ARG A 59 -9.50 -19.93 -35.84
N ASP A 60 -10.63 -19.56 -35.24
CA ASP A 60 -11.97 -19.92 -35.74
C ASP A 60 -12.78 -18.73 -36.28
N THR A 61 -12.27 -17.50 -36.18
CA THR A 61 -13.01 -16.30 -36.63
C THR A 61 -12.35 -15.66 -37.85
N PRO A 62 -13.05 -15.48 -38.98
CA PRO A 62 -12.52 -14.75 -40.13
C PRO A 62 -12.28 -13.27 -39.78
N GLY A 63 -11.02 -12.97 -39.44
CA GLY A 63 -10.33 -11.68 -39.53
C GLY A 63 -10.97 -10.47 -38.83
N PRO A 64 -10.55 -10.12 -37.61
CA PRO A 64 -10.68 -8.75 -37.12
C PRO A 64 -9.81 -7.83 -37.98
N ILE A 65 -10.33 -6.63 -38.28
CA ILE A 65 -9.60 -5.56 -38.96
C ILE A 65 -8.36 -5.23 -38.12
N SER A 66 -7.20 -5.49 -38.71
CA SER A 66 -5.86 -5.36 -38.14
C SER A 66 -5.68 -4.00 -37.42
N GLY A 67 -5.73 -4.00 -36.08
CA GLY A 67 -5.26 -2.87 -35.26
C GLY A 67 -6.10 -2.51 -34.03
N GLU A 68 -7.35 -2.95 -33.91
CA GLU A 68 -8.18 -2.61 -32.74
C GLU A 68 -7.94 -3.61 -31.59
N MET A 69 -7.41 -3.11 -30.45
CA MET A 69 -7.27 -3.93 -29.25
C MET A 69 -8.66 -4.37 -28.75
N PRO A 70 -8.85 -5.66 -28.35
CA PRO A 70 -10.13 -6.13 -27.83
C PRO A 70 -10.60 -5.26 -26.66
N PRO A 71 -11.88 -4.84 -26.61
CA PRO A 71 -12.38 -3.95 -25.55
C PRO A 71 -12.21 -4.56 -24.14
N ALA A 72 -12.24 -5.89 -24.04
CA ALA A 72 -11.97 -6.61 -22.80
C ALA A 72 -10.53 -6.40 -22.27
N PHE A 73 -9.56 -6.18 -23.16
CA PHE A 73 -8.16 -5.96 -22.78
C PHE A 73 -7.99 -4.59 -22.11
N GLY A 74 -8.64 -3.57 -22.67
CA GLY A 74 -8.70 -2.24 -22.07
C GLY A 74 -9.34 -2.26 -20.68
N LEU A 75 -10.44 -3.01 -20.51
CA LEU A 75 -11.09 -3.18 -19.21
C LEU A 75 -10.19 -3.91 -18.20
N GLY A 76 -9.50 -4.97 -18.63
CA GLY A 76 -8.55 -5.70 -17.78
C GLY A 76 -7.41 -4.81 -17.28
N LEU A 77 -6.77 -4.06 -18.19
CA LEU A 77 -5.73 -3.09 -17.82
C LEU A 77 -6.27 -1.96 -16.94
N GLY A 78 -7.47 -1.46 -17.20
CA GLY A 78 -8.12 -0.44 -16.38
C GLY A 78 -8.33 -0.90 -14.94
N LEU A 79 -8.79 -2.14 -14.72
CA LEU A 79 -8.96 -2.71 -13.39
C LEU A 79 -7.62 -2.95 -12.67
N ILE A 80 -6.59 -3.39 -13.40
CA ILE A 80 -5.23 -3.50 -12.85
C ILE A 80 -4.72 -2.13 -12.39
N ALA A 81 -4.84 -1.11 -13.23
CA ALA A 81 -4.40 0.26 -12.91
C ALA A 81 -5.16 0.84 -11.71
N LEU A 82 -6.47 0.60 -11.63
CA LEU A 82 -7.30 1.00 -10.49
C LEU A 82 -6.85 0.29 -9.20
N GLY A 83 -6.63 -1.03 -9.26
CA GLY A 83 -6.11 -1.79 -8.12
C GLY A 83 -4.74 -1.29 -7.66
N LEU A 84 -3.82 -1.03 -8.60
CA LEU A 84 -2.47 -0.53 -8.34
C LEU A 84 -2.48 0.86 -7.70
N SER A 85 -3.28 1.78 -8.23
CA SER A 85 -3.43 3.12 -7.66
C SER A 85 -3.97 3.08 -6.23
N GLY A 86 -4.92 2.18 -5.95
CA GLY A 86 -5.39 1.89 -4.59
C GLY A 86 -4.26 1.43 -3.67
N VAL A 87 -3.47 0.44 -4.07
CA VAL A 87 -2.33 -0.07 -3.28
C VAL A 87 -1.30 1.03 -2.99
N VAL A 88 -0.93 1.82 -4.02
CA VAL A 88 0.04 2.90 -3.89
C VAL A 88 -0.48 3.96 -2.91
N LEU A 89 -1.73 4.39 -3.05
CA LEU A 89 -2.34 5.38 -2.17
C LEU A 89 -2.40 4.87 -0.72
N GLY A 90 -2.81 3.62 -0.52
CA GLY A 90 -2.84 2.97 0.79
C GLY A 90 -1.47 2.89 1.45
N ALA A 91 -0.42 2.55 0.68
CA ALA A 91 0.96 2.50 1.17
C ALA A 91 1.47 3.88 1.58
N VAL A 92 1.20 4.92 0.78
CA VAL A 92 1.57 6.32 1.08
C VAL A 92 0.92 6.79 2.38
N LEU A 93 -0.38 6.54 2.56
CA LEU A 93 -1.10 6.91 3.77
C LEU A 93 -0.58 6.15 5.01
N MET A 94 -0.23 4.86 4.88
CA MET A 94 0.43 4.12 5.96
C MET A 94 1.80 4.72 6.32
N LEU A 95 2.59 5.12 5.33
CA LEU A 95 3.89 5.74 5.58
C LEU A 95 3.76 7.08 6.29
N LEU A 96 2.83 7.93 5.83
CA LEU A 96 2.52 9.22 6.45
C LEU A 96 2.06 9.05 7.89
N THR A 97 1.09 8.16 8.14
CA THR A 97 0.60 7.92 9.51
C THR A 97 1.69 7.36 10.43
N ARG A 98 2.61 6.54 9.91
CA ARG A 98 3.76 6.03 10.68
C ARG A 98 4.75 7.14 11.03
N LEU A 99 5.06 8.03 10.08
CA LEU A 99 5.92 9.19 10.32
C LEU A 99 5.31 10.17 11.32
N TRP A 100 4.00 10.39 11.24
CA TRP A 100 3.29 11.26 12.19
C TRP A 100 3.30 10.68 13.60
N ARG A 101 3.09 9.37 13.76
CA ARG A 101 3.21 8.70 15.07
C ARG A 101 4.63 8.79 15.64
N LYS A 102 5.65 8.61 14.79
CA LYS A 102 7.06 8.79 15.20
C LYS A 102 7.36 10.22 15.64
N ARG A 103 6.90 11.22 14.88
CA ARG A 103 7.07 12.63 15.23
C ARG A 103 6.35 12.98 16.53
N LYS A 104 5.13 12.48 16.75
CA LYS A 104 4.38 12.68 17.98
C LYS A 104 5.09 12.06 19.19
N ALA A 105 5.69 10.88 19.03
CA ALA A 105 6.50 10.25 20.08
C ALA A 105 7.76 11.05 20.40
N ALA A 106 8.44 11.59 19.39
CA ALA A 106 9.61 12.46 19.58
C ALA A 106 9.26 13.80 20.26
N GLN A 107 8.11 14.40 19.92
CA GLN A 107 7.61 15.61 20.57
C GLN A 107 7.25 15.37 22.05
N ALA A 108 6.68 14.20 22.38
CA ALA A 108 6.40 13.83 23.77
C ALA A 108 7.68 13.60 24.61
N ALA A 109 8.73 13.04 23.99
CA ALA A 109 10.03 12.85 24.65
C ALA A 109 10.76 14.18 24.92
N ASN A 110 10.72 15.13 23.98
CA ASN A 110 11.32 16.45 24.19
C ASN A 110 10.58 17.29 25.25
N ALA A 111 9.27 17.13 25.38
CA ALA A 111 8.49 17.79 26.43
C ALA A 111 8.77 17.26 27.84
N THR A 112 9.25 16.02 27.98
CA THR A 112 9.62 15.43 29.27
C THR A 112 11.08 15.72 29.67
N GLY A 113 11.97 15.94 28.70
CA GLY A 113 13.37 16.33 28.97
C GLY A 113 13.52 17.75 29.54
N ASN A 114 12.77 18.73 29.03
CA ASN A 114 12.88 20.12 29.50
C ASN A 114 12.26 20.40 30.89
N GLY A 115 11.51 19.46 31.47
CA GLY A 115 10.85 19.66 32.77
C GLY A 115 11.68 19.26 33.99
N VAL A 116 12.79 18.55 33.79
CA VAL A 116 13.63 18.03 34.90
C VAL A 116 14.69 19.06 35.33
N ASP A 117 15.16 19.91 34.42
CA ASP A 117 16.21 20.88 34.74
C ASP A 117 15.70 22.09 35.56
N ASP A 118 14.38 22.38 35.52
CA ASP A 118 13.80 23.56 36.21
C ASP A 118 13.44 23.30 37.69
N THR A 119 13.55 22.07 38.19
CA THR A 119 13.19 21.73 39.60
C THR A 119 14.38 21.57 40.53
N THR A 120 15.61 21.59 40.00
CA THR A 120 16.82 21.31 40.81
C THR A 120 17.41 22.56 41.49
N ASP A 121 17.04 23.78 41.04
CA ASP A 121 17.55 25.04 41.61
C ASP A 121 16.66 25.66 42.72
N ALA A 122 15.49 25.08 43.03
CA ALA A 122 14.57 25.62 44.04
C ALA A 122 14.80 25.06 45.46
N ALA A 123 15.75 24.14 45.65
CA ALA A 123 15.99 23.47 46.93
C ALA A 123 17.44 23.63 47.40
N GLN A 124 17.94 24.87 47.47
CA GLN A 124 19.12 25.18 48.27
C GLN A 124 18.67 25.69 49.65
N PRO A 125 18.60 24.83 50.68
CA PRO A 125 18.27 25.27 52.03
C PRO A 125 19.42 26.10 52.61
N ASP A 126 19.09 27.33 53.02
CA ASP A 126 19.94 28.21 53.82
C ASP A 126 20.53 27.43 55.01
N GLY A 127 21.84 27.26 54.99
CA GLY A 127 22.59 26.66 56.09
C GLY A 127 22.57 27.59 57.31
N PRO A 128 22.43 27.05 58.53
CA PRO A 128 22.46 27.86 59.74
C PRO A 128 23.88 28.40 59.97
N HIS A 129 24.04 29.71 59.84
CA HIS A 129 25.19 30.43 60.38
C HIS A 129 25.23 30.19 61.90
N ARG A 130 26.18 29.34 62.29
CA ARG A 130 26.58 29.17 63.69
C ARG A 130 27.25 30.45 64.18
N ALA A 131 26.92 30.78 65.42
CA ALA A 131 27.32 31.92 66.22
C ALA A 131 28.84 32.08 66.38
#